data_AF-A0A0K8Q1A3-F1
#
_entry.id   AF-A0A0K8Q1A3-F1
#
_cell.length_a   1.000
_cell.length_b   1.000
_cell.length_c   1.000
_cell.angle_alpha   90.00
_cell.angle_beta   90.00
_cell.angle_gamma   90.00
#
_symmetry.space_group_name_H-M   'P 1'
#
loop_
_entity.id
_entity.type
_entity.pdbx_description
1 polymer ?
#
loop_
_entity_poly.entity_id
_entity_poly.type
_entity_poly.pdbx_seq_one_letter_code
_entity_poly.pdbx_strand_id
1 'polypeptide(L)'
;MQEYLTELRPSWGNRMAGIEGLRAIAALSVVLYHVKLDATTQDYTGPIGNLLAFADQGLTLFFVLSGFLLFRPFATAVLQNRPLPSVRRYAFNRFLRIAPAYLAIFVVAALIFGAVYIQGSTHGMGADNIGRLTDPGKILANILLVQTYIPGYVMSGLGVSWSLTAEIAFYVALPLIALHAARAVKSGRNRVAALCLAPVDDRGRACAYDLG
;
A
#
# COMPACT_ATOMS: atom_id res chain seq x y z
N MET A 1 7.15 -20.88 -36.65
CA MET A 1 6.10 -19.95 -36.19
C MET A 1 5.67 -20.18 -34.73
N GLN A 2 5.71 -21.42 -34.20
CA GLN A 2 5.44 -21.69 -32.77
C GLN A 2 6.56 -21.23 -31.82
N GLU A 3 7.80 -21.12 -32.29
CA GLU A 3 8.94 -20.69 -31.46
C GLU A 3 8.89 -19.19 -31.08
N TYR A 4 8.35 -18.34 -31.97
CA TYR A 4 8.20 -16.89 -31.76
C TYR A 4 7.11 -16.53 -30.72
N LEU A 5 6.13 -17.40 -30.48
CA LEU A 5 5.05 -17.15 -29.52
C LEU A 5 5.46 -17.42 -28.07
N THR A 6 6.65 -17.99 -27.85
CA THR A 6 7.19 -18.25 -26.50
C THR A 6 7.87 -17.03 -25.89
N GLU A 7 8.44 -16.14 -26.73
CA GLU A 7 9.08 -14.89 -26.28
C GLU A 7 8.09 -13.78 -25.97
N LEU A 8 6.89 -13.81 -26.57
CA LEU A 8 5.79 -12.91 -26.26
C LEU A 8 4.95 -13.40 -25.07
N ARG A 9 5.57 -14.02 -24.07
CA ARG A 9 4.93 -14.17 -22.76
C ARG A 9 5.07 -12.83 -22.04
N PRO A 10 4.03 -11.99 -21.99
CA PRO A 10 4.11 -10.78 -21.21
C PRO A 10 4.42 -11.16 -19.75
N SER A 11 5.18 -10.32 -19.05
CA SER A 11 5.66 -10.53 -17.67
C SER A 11 4.55 -10.76 -16.62
N TRP A 12 3.29 -10.86 -17.04
CA TRP A 12 2.16 -11.40 -16.28
C TRP A 12 2.36 -12.87 -15.85
N GLY A 13 3.34 -13.60 -16.39
CA GLY A 13 3.64 -15.00 -16.04
C GLY A 13 3.98 -15.30 -14.58
N ASN A 14 4.00 -14.29 -13.70
CA ASN A 14 4.18 -14.46 -12.25
C ASN A 14 3.20 -13.61 -11.41
N ARG A 15 2.14 -13.07 -12.04
CA ARG A 15 1.11 -12.27 -11.33
C ARG A 15 0.02 -13.18 -10.81
N MET A 16 -0.25 -13.07 -9.51
CA MET A 16 -1.33 -13.80 -8.86
C MET A 16 -2.64 -13.07 -9.14
N ALA A 17 -3.24 -13.33 -10.30
CA ALA A 17 -4.43 -12.64 -10.79
C ALA A 17 -5.57 -12.60 -9.76
N GLY A 18 -5.77 -13.68 -9.00
CA GLY A 18 -6.76 -13.73 -7.93
C GLY A 18 -6.51 -12.69 -6.83
N ILE A 19 -5.25 -12.52 -6.40
CA ILE A 19 -4.88 -11.53 -5.38
C ILE A 19 -4.98 -10.11 -5.92
N GLU A 20 -4.55 -9.87 -7.16
CA GLU A 20 -4.71 -8.56 -7.79
C GLU A 20 -6.19 -8.20 -7.99
N GLY A 21 -7.04 -9.17 -8.32
CA GLY A 21 -8.49 -8.98 -8.39
C GLY A 21 -9.12 -8.65 -7.02
N LEU A 22 -8.72 -9.36 -5.97
CA LEU A 22 -9.15 -9.05 -4.60
C LEU A 22 -8.69 -7.65 -4.16
N ARG A 23 -7.49 -7.22 -4.56
CA ARG A 23 -7.02 -5.84 -4.31
C ARG A 23 -7.88 -4.81 -5.04
N ALA A 24 -8.32 -5.10 -6.26
CA ALA A 24 -9.22 -4.20 -6.99
C ALA A 24 -10.58 -4.07 -6.28
N ILE A 25 -11.15 -5.18 -5.80
CA ILE A 25 -12.39 -5.18 -5.01
C ILE A 25 -12.21 -4.39 -3.70
N ALA A 26 -11.10 -4.62 -3.00
CA ALA A 26 -10.76 -3.92 -1.77
C ALA A 26 -10.57 -2.40 -1.99
N ALA A 27 -9.92 -2.00 -3.08
CA ALA A 27 -9.77 -0.59 -3.44
C ALA A 27 -11.13 0.06 -3.78
N LEU A 28 -12.00 -0.67 -4.48
CA LEU A 28 -13.34 -0.19 -4.81
C LEU A 28 -14.19 0.04 -3.56
N SER A 29 -14.12 -0.84 -2.56
CA SER A 29 -14.89 -0.62 -1.32
C SER A 29 -14.37 0.61 -0.56
N VAL A 30 -13.07 0.89 -0.58
CA VAL A 30 -12.51 2.13 0.01
C VAL A 30 -13.02 3.38 -0.72
N VAL A 31 -13.15 3.33 -2.05
CA VAL A 31 -13.77 4.43 -2.82
C VAL A 31 -15.23 4.62 -2.40
N LEU A 32 -16.01 3.54 -2.28
CA LEU A 32 -17.40 3.62 -1.82
C LEU A 32 -17.50 4.19 -0.40
N TYR A 33 -16.57 3.83 0.48
CA TYR A 33 -16.50 4.36 1.83
C TYR A 33 -16.23 5.87 1.83
N HIS A 34 -15.28 6.37 1.04
CA HIS A 34 -15.00 7.80 0.95
C HIS A 34 -16.14 8.58 0.28
N VAL A 35 -16.75 8.03 -0.78
CA VAL A 35 -17.95 8.63 -1.38
C VAL A 35 -19.08 8.74 -0.35
N LYS A 36 -19.31 7.72 0.49
CA LYS A 36 -20.31 7.79 1.57
C LYS A 36 -20.00 8.94 2.53
N LEU A 37 -18.74 9.10 2.94
CA LEU A 37 -18.34 10.15 3.89
C LEU A 37 -18.51 11.55 3.33
N ASP A 38 -18.23 11.75 2.03
CA ASP A 38 -18.21 13.08 1.42
C ASP A 38 -19.53 13.47 0.72
N ALA A 39 -20.34 12.51 0.28
CA ALA A 39 -21.53 12.77 -0.53
C ALA A 39 -22.81 13.09 0.27
N THR A 40 -22.91 12.66 1.54
CA THR A 40 -24.11 12.88 2.35
C THR A 40 -23.83 12.90 3.85
N THR A 41 -24.59 13.69 4.58
CA THR A 41 -24.63 13.67 6.06
C THR A 41 -25.65 12.70 6.60
N GLN A 42 -26.46 12.08 5.73
CA GLN A 42 -27.51 11.17 6.16
C GLN A 42 -26.94 9.80 6.45
N ASP A 43 -27.27 9.27 7.62
CA ASP A 43 -26.99 7.88 7.96
C ASP A 43 -27.85 6.96 7.09
N TYR A 44 -27.19 6.21 6.20
CA TYR A 44 -27.84 5.10 5.51
C TYR A 44 -28.22 4.04 6.55
N THR A 45 -29.52 3.74 6.66
CA THR A 45 -30.04 2.67 7.53
C THR A 45 -30.45 1.44 6.71
N GLY A 46 -30.58 0.28 7.37
CA GLY A 46 -30.94 -0.97 6.73
C GLY A 46 -29.77 -1.68 6.00
N PRO A 47 -30.05 -2.67 5.12
CA PRO A 47 -29.03 -3.54 4.53
C PRO A 47 -27.93 -2.80 3.77
N ILE A 48 -28.27 -1.70 3.07
CA ILE A 48 -27.30 -0.88 2.33
C ILE A 48 -26.40 -0.11 3.29
N GLY A 49 -26.95 0.43 4.38
CA GLY A 49 -26.19 1.09 5.43
C GLY A 49 -25.17 0.16 6.09
N ASN A 50 -25.60 -1.07 6.40
CA ASN A 50 -24.73 -2.09 6.95
C ASN A 50 -23.61 -2.47 5.97
N LEU A 51 -23.92 -2.67 4.69
CA LEU A 51 -22.91 -2.98 3.67
C LEU A 51 -21.86 -1.85 3.55
N LEU A 52 -22.30 -0.59 3.55
CA LEU A 52 -21.41 0.57 3.51
C LEU A 52 -20.60 0.75 4.80
N ALA A 53 -21.11 0.28 5.94
CA ALA A 53 -20.36 0.27 7.20
C ALA A 53 -19.17 -0.70 7.16
N PHE A 54 -19.24 -1.79 6.39
CA PHE A 54 -18.13 -2.73 6.19
C PHE A 54 -17.14 -2.30 5.10
N ALA A 55 -17.43 -1.23 4.36
CA ALA A 55 -16.62 -0.83 3.22
C ALA A 55 -15.19 -0.39 3.63
N ASP A 56 -15.03 0.05 4.88
CA ASP A 56 -13.75 0.40 5.50
C ASP A 56 -12.80 -0.80 5.65
N GLN A 57 -13.34 -2.01 5.83
CA GLN A 57 -12.56 -3.26 5.95
C GLN A 57 -11.78 -3.57 4.66
N GLY A 58 -12.20 -3.01 3.53
CA GLY A 58 -11.44 -3.06 2.29
C GLY A 58 -10.04 -2.48 2.44
N LEU A 59 -9.85 -1.46 3.28
CA LEU A 59 -8.53 -0.89 3.52
C LEU A 59 -7.59 -1.91 4.17
N THR A 60 -8.07 -2.60 5.20
CA THR A 60 -7.33 -3.67 5.89
C THR A 60 -6.96 -4.78 4.90
N LEU A 61 -7.93 -5.26 4.11
CA LEU A 61 -7.69 -6.29 3.11
C LEU A 61 -6.68 -5.82 2.05
N PHE A 62 -6.81 -4.58 1.55
CA PHE A 62 -5.91 -4.02 0.57
C PHE A 62 -4.47 -3.96 1.08
N PHE A 63 -4.25 -3.53 2.32
CA PHE A 63 -2.92 -3.47 2.92
C PHE A 63 -2.32 -4.86 3.18
N VAL A 64 -3.11 -5.81 3.68
CA VAL A 64 -2.65 -7.19 3.90
C VAL A 64 -2.19 -7.82 2.59
N LEU A 65 -3.02 -7.72 1.53
CA LEU A 65 -2.69 -8.28 0.22
C LEU A 65 -1.51 -7.57 -0.44
N SER A 66 -1.44 -6.24 -0.33
CA SER A 66 -0.32 -5.47 -0.84
C SER A 66 0.97 -5.86 -0.14
N GLY A 67 0.96 -5.89 1.20
CA GLY A 67 2.10 -6.29 2.03
C GLY A 67 2.59 -7.70 1.70
N PHE A 68 1.67 -8.65 1.52
CA PHE A 68 1.99 -10.01 1.09
C PHE A 68 2.73 -10.03 -0.26
N LEU A 69 2.20 -9.34 -1.28
CA LEU A 69 2.83 -9.26 -2.60
C LEU A 69 4.20 -8.57 -2.57
N LEU A 70 4.32 -7.52 -1.76
CA LEU A 70 5.55 -6.75 -1.58
C LEU A 70 6.63 -7.58 -0.89
N PHE A 71 6.27 -8.39 0.11
CA PHE A 71 7.20 -9.20 0.88
C PHE A 71 7.60 -10.51 0.19
N ARG A 72 6.73 -11.09 -0.64
CA ARG A 72 6.96 -12.37 -1.34
C ARG A 72 8.35 -12.53 -1.98
N PRO A 73 8.86 -11.61 -2.84
CA PRO A 73 10.17 -11.80 -3.46
C PRO A 73 11.33 -11.81 -2.45
N PHE A 74 11.20 -11.07 -1.34
CA PHE A 74 12.17 -11.09 -0.27
C PHE A 74 12.09 -12.40 0.53
N ALA A 75 10.87 -12.83 0.88
CA ALA A 75 10.64 -14.11 1.55
C ALA A 75 11.21 -15.27 0.73
N THR A 76 10.89 -15.36 -0.57
CA THR A 76 11.42 -16.39 -1.47
C THR A 76 12.95 -16.36 -1.53
N ALA A 77 13.57 -15.19 -1.57
CA ALA A 77 15.02 -15.08 -1.56
C ALA A 77 15.64 -15.60 -0.26
N VAL A 78 15.04 -15.29 0.89
CA VAL A 78 15.49 -15.82 2.20
C VAL A 78 15.30 -17.34 2.28
N LEU A 79 14.11 -17.83 1.91
CA LEU A 79 13.73 -19.25 1.95
C LEU A 79 14.61 -20.13 1.07
N GLN A 80 14.93 -19.64 -0.13
CA GLN A 80 15.70 -20.38 -1.13
C GLN A 80 17.21 -20.09 -1.06
N ASN A 81 17.65 -19.34 -0.02
CA ASN A 81 19.03 -18.88 0.14
C ASN A 81 19.61 -18.21 -1.12
N ARG A 82 18.77 -17.41 -1.80
CA ARG A 82 19.12 -16.64 -3.00
C ARG A 82 19.51 -15.21 -2.64
N PRO A 83 20.26 -14.49 -3.50
CA PRO A 83 20.55 -13.08 -3.28
C PRO A 83 19.26 -12.26 -3.16
N LEU A 84 19.22 -11.36 -2.18
CA LEU A 84 18.06 -10.47 -1.98
C LEU A 84 17.87 -9.55 -3.19
N PRO A 85 16.62 -9.19 -3.53
CA PRO A 85 16.34 -8.18 -4.54
C PRO A 85 17.04 -6.85 -4.23
N SER A 86 17.51 -6.16 -5.26
CA SER A 86 18.11 -4.82 -5.11
C SER A 86 17.09 -3.82 -4.55
N VAL A 87 17.32 -3.35 -3.32
CA VAL A 87 16.47 -2.37 -2.65
C VAL A 87 16.41 -1.06 -3.43
N ARG A 88 17.52 -0.64 -4.05
CA ARG A 88 17.57 0.57 -4.88
C ARG A 88 16.64 0.47 -6.09
N ARG A 89 16.72 -0.63 -6.85
CA ARG A 89 15.87 -0.86 -8.03
C ARG A 89 14.40 -0.98 -7.63
N TYR A 90 14.14 -1.67 -6.52
CA TYR A 90 12.82 -1.78 -5.92
C TYR A 90 12.24 -0.40 -5.57
N ALA A 91 12.96 0.41 -4.78
CA ALA A 91 12.49 1.73 -4.35
C ALA A 91 12.26 2.67 -5.54
N PHE A 92 13.16 2.65 -6.52
CA PHE A 92 13.02 3.47 -7.73
C PHE A 92 11.78 3.10 -8.55
N ASN A 93 11.53 1.82 -8.78
CA ASN A 93 10.34 1.37 -9.50
C ASN A 93 9.04 1.73 -8.78
N ARG A 94 9.07 1.76 -7.44
CA ARG A 94 7.92 2.14 -6.61
C ARG A 94 7.69 3.65 -6.62
N PHE A 95 8.76 4.43 -6.53
CA PHE A 95 8.72 5.88 -6.64
C PHE A 95 8.13 6.31 -7.99
N LEU A 96 8.63 5.77 -9.11
CA LEU A 96 8.11 6.07 -10.45
C LEU A 96 6.65 5.65 -10.66
N ARG A 97 6.17 4.68 -9.88
CA ARG A 97 4.77 4.25 -9.93
C ARG A 97 3.83 5.22 -9.20
N ILE A 98 4.25 5.74 -8.05
CA ILE A 98 3.37 6.52 -7.16
C ILE A 98 3.52 8.02 -7.38
N ALA A 99 4.75 8.52 -7.39
CA ALA A 99 5.02 9.96 -7.33
C ALA A 99 4.38 10.75 -8.50
N PRO A 100 4.47 10.31 -9.77
CA PRO A 100 3.87 11.06 -10.88
C PRO A 100 2.35 11.15 -10.78
N ALA A 101 1.69 10.03 -10.47
CA ALA A 101 0.24 9.96 -10.35
C ALA A 101 -0.26 10.79 -9.15
N TYR A 102 0.42 10.68 -8.00
CA TYR A 102 0.07 11.45 -6.81
C TYR A 102 0.22 12.96 -7.05
N LEU A 103 1.35 13.41 -7.59
CA LEU A 103 1.59 14.83 -7.84
C LEU A 103 0.59 15.40 -8.85
N ALA A 104 0.26 14.65 -9.91
CA ALA A 104 -0.76 15.06 -10.86
C ALA A 104 -2.13 15.24 -10.18
N ILE A 105 -2.57 14.25 -9.37
CA ILE A 105 -3.83 14.33 -8.62
C ILE A 105 -3.80 15.49 -7.63
N PHE A 106 -2.69 15.68 -6.91
CA PHE A 106 -2.53 16.75 -5.94
C PHE A 106 -2.69 18.12 -6.59
N VAL A 107 -1.98 18.38 -7.70
CA VAL A 107 -2.06 19.65 -8.42
C VAL A 107 -3.43 19.87 -9.04
N VAL A 108 -3.98 18.86 -9.72
CA VAL A 108 -5.31 18.96 -10.35
C VAL A 108 -6.39 19.20 -9.31
N ALA A 109 -6.37 18.47 -8.20
CA ALA A 109 -7.30 18.67 -7.10
C ALA A 109 -7.13 20.07 -6.49
N ALA A 110 -5.91 20.53 -6.25
CA ALA A 110 -5.66 21.87 -5.71
C ALA A 110 -6.22 22.97 -6.62
N LEU A 111 -6.04 22.85 -7.94
CA LEU A 111 -6.55 23.81 -8.91
C LEU A 111 -8.08 23.78 -9.02
N ILE A 112 -8.67 22.59 -9.16
CA ILE A 112 -10.13 22.44 -9.30
C ILE A 112 -10.84 22.92 -8.03
N PHE A 113 -10.41 22.40 -6.87
CA PHE A 113 -11.03 22.73 -5.60
C PHE A 113 -10.73 24.17 -5.17
N GLY A 114 -9.56 24.71 -5.52
CA GLY A 114 -9.26 26.13 -5.30
C GLY A 114 -10.13 27.06 -6.14
N ALA A 115 -10.49 26.67 -7.36
CA ALA A 115 -11.40 27.42 -8.22
C ALA A 115 -12.88 27.30 -7.80
N VAL A 116 -13.30 26.11 -7.31
CA VAL A 116 -14.70 25.81 -6.98
C VAL A 116 -15.08 26.19 -5.54
N TYR A 117 -14.22 25.97 -4.55
CA TYR A 117 -14.52 26.28 -3.14
C TYR A 117 -14.33 27.77 -2.81
N ILE A 118 -15.18 28.61 -3.40
CA ILE A 118 -15.28 30.03 -3.05
C ILE A 118 -16.08 30.23 -1.75
N GLN A 119 -16.99 29.32 -1.35
CA GLN A 119 -17.72 29.41 -0.08
C GLN A 119 -18.24 28.05 0.44
N GLY A 120 -17.86 27.67 1.66
CA GLY A 120 -18.78 27.05 2.63
C GLY A 120 -18.98 25.54 2.71
N SER A 121 -18.51 24.69 1.79
CA SER A 121 -18.77 23.23 1.90
C SER A 121 -17.69 22.51 2.72
N THR A 122 -17.68 22.73 4.04
CA THR A 122 -16.87 21.96 4.99
C THR A 122 -17.73 20.92 5.69
N HIS A 123 -17.84 19.72 5.12
CA HIS A 123 -18.06 18.55 5.97
C HIS A 123 -16.71 18.14 6.55
N GLY A 124 -16.38 18.78 7.67
CA GLY A 124 -15.34 18.35 8.61
C GLY A 124 -13.90 18.47 8.12
N MET A 125 -13.28 19.65 8.35
CA MET A 125 -11.87 19.87 8.76
C MET A 125 -11.26 21.12 8.10
N GLY A 126 -11.42 22.27 8.77
CA GLY A 126 -10.46 23.40 8.74
C GLY A 126 -10.16 24.13 7.41
N ALA A 127 -9.36 25.18 7.52
CA ALA A 127 -8.87 25.97 6.38
C ALA A 127 -7.81 25.25 5.52
N ASP A 128 -7.40 24.04 5.92
CA ASP A 128 -6.23 23.33 5.41
C ASP A 128 -6.55 22.26 4.34
N ASN A 129 -7.68 22.40 3.63
CA ASN A 129 -8.06 21.49 2.56
C ASN A 129 -7.24 21.74 1.28
N ILE A 130 -7.12 20.73 0.40
CA ILE A 130 -6.28 20.76 -0.81
C ILE A 130 -6.43 22.02 -1.69
N GLY A 131 -7.64 22.58 -1.81
CA GLY A 131 -7.89 23.78 -2.61
C GLY A 131 -7.62 25.12 -1.90
N ARG A 132 -7.33 25.10 -0.59
CA ARG A 132 -7.13 26.30 0.25
C ARG A 132 -5.83 26.26 1.05
N LEU A 133 -4.98 25.28 0.77
CA LEU A 133 -3.72 25.08 1.47
C LEU A 133 -2.76 26.23 1.13
N THR A 134 -2.54 27.12 2.11
CA THR A 134 -1.69 28.31 1.97
C THR A 134 -0.40 28.22 2.77
N ASP A 135 -0.41 27.39 3.82
CA ASP A 135 0.77 27.17 4.67
C ASP A 135 1.86 26.40 3.89
N PRO A 136 3.05 27.00 3.67
CA PRO A 136 4.12 26.36 2.92
C PRO A 136 4.61 25.05 3.53
N GLY A 137 4.58 24.92 4.86
CA GLY A 137 4.97 23.71 5.58
C GLY A 137 4.02 22.56 5.31
N LYS A 138 2.71 22.80 5.33
CA LYS A 138 1.69 21.79 5.00
C LYS A 138 1.73 21.41 3.53
N ILE A 139 1.94 22.38 2.62
CA ILE A 139 2.10 22.09 1.18
C ILE A 139 3.30 21.16 0.97
N LEU A 140 4.45 21.51 1.56
CA LEU A 140 5.65 20.69 1.45
C LEU A 140 5.46 19.30 2.05
N ALA A 141 4.84 19.22 3.23
CA ALA A 141 4.56 17.94 3.89
C ALA A 141 3.64 17.03 3.04
N ASN A 142 2.65 17.60 2.35
CA ASN A 142 1.78 16.85 1.45
C ASN A 142 2.52 16.41 0.18
N ILE A 143 3.28 17.30 -0.48
CA ILE A 143 4.08 16.97 -1.67
C ILE A 143 5.06 15.82 -1.37
N LEU A 144 5.66 15.83 -0.17
CA LEU A 144 6.59 14.79 0.27
C LEU A 144 5.90 13.54 0.84
N LEU A 145 4.57 13.53 0.97
CA LEU A 145 3.79 12.45 1.58
C LEU A 145 4.23 12.11 3.01
N VAL A 146 4.49 13.14 3.83
CA VAL A 146 4.89 13.01 5.24
C VAL A 146 3.89 13.66 6.21
N GLN A 147 2.82 14.25 5.71
CA GLN A 147 1.80 14.98 6.49
C GLN A 147 1.16 14.13 7.60
N THR A 148 1.02 12.82 7.40
CA THR A 148 0.48 11.88 8.40
C THR A 148 1.36 11.77 9.65
N TYR A 149 2.67 12.01 9.52
CA TYR A 149 3.62 11.87 10.62
C TYR A 149 3.82 13.17 11.41
N ILE A 150 3.25 14.29 10.95
CA ILE A 150 3.36 15.58 11.60
C ILE A 150 2.06 15.85 12.36
N PRO A 151 2.11 16.03 13.70
CA PRO A 151 0.93 16.36 14.49
C PRO A 151 0.20 17.58 13.94
N GLY A 152 -1.10 17.47 13.73
CA GLY A 152 -1.95 18.53 13.17
C GLY A 152 -1.96 18.64 11.64
N TYR A 153 -1.15 17.86 10.91
CA TYR A 153 -1.12 17.89 9.43
C TYR A 153 -1.81 16.69 8.79
N VAL A 154 -2.22 15.69 9.59
CA VAL A 154 -2.72 14.38 9.13
C VAL A 154 -3.84 14.50 8.09
N MET A 155 -4.73 15.48 8.26
CA MET A 155 -5.91 15.70 7.40
C MET A 155 -5.77 16.96 6.51
N SER A 156 -4.55 17.53 6.44
CA SER A 156 -4.27 18.65 5.55
C SER A 156 -4.16 18.18 4.10
N GLY A 157 -4.49 19.05 3.15
CA GLY A 157 -4.39 18.78 1.73
C GLY A 157 -5.38 17.69 1.29
N LEU A 158 -4.86 16.60 0.74
CA LEU A 158 -5.65 15.44 0.34
C LEU A 158 -5.82 14.50 1.54
N GLY A 159 -6.89 14.65 2.32
CA GLY A 159 -7.13 13.85 3.53
C GLY A 159 -6.96 12.34 3.30
N VAL A 160 -7.52 11.80 2.20
CA VAL A 160 -7.44 10.37 1.83
C VAL A 160 -6.02 9.85 1.56
N SER A 161 -5.04 10.74 1.35
CA SER A 161 -3.65 10.37 1.08
C SER A 161 -2.91 9.78 2.28
N TRP A 162 -3.50 9.80 3.48
CA TRP A 162 -2.94 9.15 4.67
C TRP A 162 -2.64 7.65 4.42
N SER A 163 -3.50 6.97 3.65
CA SER A 163 -3.30 5.58 3.26
C SER A 163 -2.05 5.39 2.38
N LEU A 164 -1.75 6.37 1.53
CA LEU A 164 -0.55 6.36 0.68
C LEU A 164 0.73 6.54 1.50
N THR A 165 0.68 7.37 2.55
CA THR A 165 1.82 7.49 3.48
C THR A 165 2.11 6.18 4.22
N ALA A 166 1.06 5.44 4.61
CA ALA A 166 1.20 4.11 5.18
C ALA A 166 1.79 3.10 4.18
N GLU A 167 1.43 3.18 2.89
CA GLU A 167 2.04 2.37 1.85
C GLU A 167 3.55 2.62 1.70
N ILE A 168 3.99 3.89 1.77
CA ILE A 168 5.41 4.25 1.76
C ILE A 168 6.14 3.65 2.98
N ALA A 169 5.51 3.66 4.17
CA ALA A 169 6.08 3.00 5.34
C ALA A 169 6.29 1.50 5.10
N PHE A 170 5.35 0.80 4.44
CA PHE A 170 5.55 -0.60 4.07
C PHE A 170 6.72 -0.78 3.10
N TYR A 171 6.94 0.17 2.19
CA TYR A 171 8.05 0.09 1.24
C TYR A 171 9.42 0.19 1.92
N VAL A 172 9.50 0.85 3.07
CA VAL A 172 10.72 0.96 3.87
C VAL A 172 10.83 -0.19 4.88
N ALA A 173 9.76 -0.51 5.60
CA ALA A 173 9.75 -1.51 6.67
C ALA A 173 10.02 -2.92 6.13
N LEU A 174 9.40 -3.32 5.01
CA LEU A 174 9.50 -4.70 4.51
C LEU A 174 10.93 -5.09 4.08
N PRO A 175 11.69 -4.27 3.33
CA PRO A 175 13.10 -4.56 3.07
C PRO A 175 13.95 -4.68 4.34
N LEU A 176 13.70 -3.83 5.35
CA LEU A 176 14.43 -3.90 6.63
C LEU A 176 14.13 -5.22 7.36
N ILE A 177 12.86 -5.59 7.46
CA ILE A 177 12.42 -6.87 8.04
C ILE A 177 13.08 -8.04 7.30
N ALA A 178 13.08 -8.00 5.96
CA ALA A 178 13.72 -9.03 5.14
C ALA A 178 15.23 -9.13 5.36
N LEU A 179 15.93 -8.00 5.47
CA LEU A 179 17.36 -7.96 5.77
C LEU A 179 17.67 -8.53 7.16
N HIS A 180 16.87 -8.18 8.17
CA HIS A 180 16.99 -8.74 9.51
C HIS A 180 16.72 -10.24 9.54
N ALA A 181 15.68 -10.71 8.84
CA ALA A 181 15.37 -12.14 8.70
C ALA A 181 16.52 -12.91 8.02
N ALA A 182 17.06 -12.39 6.90
CA ALA A 182 18.17 -12.99 6.19
C ALA A 182 19.43 -13.13 7.07
N ARG A 183 19.76 -12.09 7.85
CA ARG A 183 20.88 -12.11 8.80
C ARG A 183 20.65 -13.12 9.93
N ALA A 184 19.42 -13.20 10.45
CA ALA A 184 19.08 -14.10 11.54
C ALA A 184 19.17 -15.58 11.12
N VAL A 185 18.71 -15.90 9.90
CA VAL A 185 18.84 -17.25 9.31
C VAL A 185 20.31 -17.62 9.11
N LYS A 186 21.13 -16.73 8.54
CA LYS A 186 22.58 -16.98 8.35
C LYS A 186 23.36 -17.12 9.65
N SER A 187 22.96 -16.41 10.70
CA SER A 187 23.63 -16.42 12.01
C SER A 187 23.25 -17.61 12.88
N GLY A 188 22.31 -18.48 12.48
CA GLY A 188 21.80 -19.59 13.29
C GLY A 188 21.10 -19.16 14.59
N ARG A 189 20.89 -17.86 14.80
CA ARG A 189 20.60 -17.25 16.10
C ARG A 189 19.11 -17.21 16.46
N ASN A 190 18.22 -17.32 15.47
CA ASN A 190 16.77 -17.30 15.69
C ASN A 190 16.10 -18.52 15.05
N ARG A 191 16.01 -19.62 15.82
CA ARG A 191 15.28 -20.85 15.44
C ARG A 191 13.81 -20.57 15.10
N VAL A 192 13.20 -19.53 15.69
CA VAL A 192 11.82 -19.10 15.40
C VAL A 192 11.66 -18.50 14.00
N ALA A 193 12.64 -17.71 13.54
CA ALA A 193 12.62 -17.18 12.17
C ALA A 193 12.82 -18.30 11.14
N ALA A 194 13.66 -19.28 11.44
CA ALA A 194 13.81 -20.49 10.64
C ALA A 194 12.55 -21.38 10.65
N LEU A 195 11.79 -21.41 11.75
CA LEU A 195 10.54 -22.18 11.88
C LEU A 195 9.38 -21.51 11.13
N CYS A 196 9.23 -20.19 11.20
CA CYS A 196 8.22 -19.45 10.44
C CYS A 196 8.52 -19.39 8.93
N LEU A 197 9.78 -19.63 8.55
CA LEU A 197 10.27 -19.70 7.17
C LEU A 197 10.66 -21.14 6.79
N ALA A 198 10.27 -22.17 7.52
CA ALA A 198 10.50 -23.53 7.05
C ALA A 198 9.54 -23.76 5.86
N PRO A 199 10.04 -24.13 4.66
CA PRO A 199 9.14 -24.52 3.59
C PRO A 199 8.34 -25.73 4.09
N VAL A 200 7.03 -25.57 4.18
CA VAL A 200 6.10 -26.68 4.39
C VAL A 200 6.14 -27.47 3.08
N ASP A 201 6.57 -28.73 3.14
CA ASP A 201 6.52 -29.61 1.97
C ASP A 201 5.05 -29.84 1.56
N ASP A 202 4.81 -30.31 0.34
CA ASP A 202 3.46 -30.61 -0.16
C ASP A 202 2.71 -31.69 0.66
N ARG A 203 3.33 -32.24 1.71
CA ARG A 203 2.79 -33.23 2.64
C ARG A 203 2.60 -32.70 4.07
N GLY A 204 2.72 -31.39 4.28
CA GLY A 204 2.43 -30.74 5.57
C GLY A 204 3.48 -30.99 6.65
N ARG A 205 4.69 -31.42 6.31
CA ARG A 205 5.77 -31.62 7.29
C ARG A 205 6.75 -30.46 7.27
N ALA A 206 7.00 -29.90 8.45
CA ALA A 206 8.11 -28.97 8.63
C ALA A 206 9.41 -29.73 8.42
N CYS A 207 10.17 -29.40 7.37
CA CYS A 207 11.55 -29.86 7.21
C CYS A 207 12.36 -29.26 8.37
N ALA A 208 12.51 -30.02 9.44
CA ALA A 208 13.54 -29.77 10.44
C ALA A 208 14.89 -29.90 9.71
N TYR A 209 15.62 -28.80 9.62
CA TYR A 209 17.03 -28.86 9.25
C TYR A 209 17.73 -29.70 10.32
N ASP A 210 18.23 -30.88 9.94
CA ASP A 210 19.16 -31.65 10.75
C ASP A 210 20.42 -30.79 10.95
N LEU A 211 20.56 -30.29 12.17
CA LEU A 211 21.75 -29.58 12.64
C LEU A 211 22.71 -30.63 13.19
N GLY A 212 23.56 -31.16 12.30
CA GLY A 212 24.80 -31.85 12.65
C GLY A 212 25.94 -30.86 12.91
#